data_AF-A0A520ML68-F1
#
_entry.id   AF-A0A520ML68-F1
#
_cell.length_a   1.000
_cell.length_b   1.000
_cell.length_c   1.000
_cell.angle_alpha   90.00
_cell.angle_beta   90.00
_cell.angle_gamma   90.00
#
_symmetry.space_group_name_H-M   'P 1'
#
loop_
_entity.id
_entity.type
_entity.pdbx_description
1 polymer ?
#
loop_
_entity_poly.entity_id
_entity_poly.type
_entity_poly.pdbx_seq_one_letter_code
_entity_poly.pdbx_strand_id
1 'polypeptide(L)'
;MRVEIRETAFDPWLEVSAFRRDHLAAGRIGASAVFVGTMRDFNEGDDVKSMVLEHYPGMTEQHLEAMTHDAISKHQLSDALVIHRVGTILPADDIVLVAAFSAHRKEALIACREMMETLKSTAPFWKKESLASGERWVEKNTAG
;
A
#
# COMPACT_ATOMS: atom_id res chain seq x y z
N MET A 1 4.51 5.65 13.26
CA MET A 1 4.04 5.37 11.89
C MET A 1 5.13 5.67 10.90
N ARG A 2 5.16 4.95 9.79
CA ARG A 2 6.07 5.22 8.66
C ARG A 2 5.30 5.11 7.36
N VAL A 3 5.40 6.16 6.54
CA VAL A 3 4.76 6.26 5.22
C VAL A 3 5.85 6.62 4.22
N GLU A 4 5.98 5.82 3.17
CA GLU A 4 7.02 6.02 2.15
C GLU A 4 6.49 5.74 0.75
N ILE A 5 6.91 6.58 -0.21
CA ILE A 5 6.80 6.30 -1.64
C ILE A 5 8.19 6.00 -2.18
N ARG A 6 8.35 4.90 -2.92
CA ARG A 6 9.64 4.42 -3.42
C ARG A 6 9.60 4.17 -4.92
N GLU A 7 10.68 4.48 -5.63
CA GLU A 7 10.82 4.10 -7.05
C GLU A 7 11.39 2.68 -7.22
N THR A 8 12.16 2.22 -6.23
CA THR A 8 12.81 0.92 -6.25
C THR A 8 11.95 -0.17 -5.62
N ALA A 9 12.15 -1.41 -6.08
CA ALA A 9 11.53 -2.58 -5.48
C ALA A 9 11.95 -2.74 -4.00
N PHE A 10 11.06 -3.34 -3.21
CA PHE A 10 11.28 -3.65 -1.81
C PHE A 10 10.68 -5.01 -1.47
N ASP A 11 11.20 -5.66 -0.43
CA ASP A 11 10.61 -6.89 0.11
C ASP A 11 9.66 -6.52 1.27
N PRO A 12 8.34 -6.70 1.12
CA PRO A 12 7.37 -6.29 2.13
C PRO A 12 7.53 -7.02 3.46
N TRP A 13 7.99 -8.27 3.44
CA TRP A 13 8.14 -9.10 4.63
C TRP A 13 9.38 -8.70 5.44
N LEU A 14 10.47 -8.34 4.75
CA LEU A 14 11.64 -7.75 5.38
C LEU A 14 11.32 -6.39 5.99
N GLU A 15 10.55 -5.54 5.29
CA GLU A 15 10.13 -4.23 5.80
C GLU A 15 9.26 -4.35 7.05
N VAL A 16 8.29 -5.29 7.06
CA VAL A 16 7.49 -5.57 8.27
C VAL A 16 8.37 -6.09 9.41
N SER A 17 9.27 -7.04 9.12
CA SER A 17 10.17 -7.61 10.13
C SER A 17 11.07 -6.53 10.75
N ALA A 18 11.66 -5.68 9.91
CA ALA A 18 12.48 -4.56 10.35
C ALA A 18 11.67 -3.56 11.17
N PHE A 19 10.51 -3.15 10.68
CA PHE A 19 9.66 -2.21 11.39
C PHE A 19 9.24 -2.72 12.77
N ARG A 20 8.85 -3.99 12.87
CA ARG A 20 8.48 -4.62 14.15
C ARG A 20 9.62 -4.64 15.15
N ARG A 21 10.85 -4.91 14.69
CA ARG A 21 12.05 -4.96 15.54
C ARG A 21 12.46 -3.57 15.99
N ASP A 22 12.41 -2.59 15.09
CA ASP A 22 13.07 -1.30 15.29
C ASP A 22 12.11 -0.24 15.88
N HIS A 23 10.79 -0.40 15.73
CA HIS A 23 9.79 0.60 16.15
C HIS A 23 8.74 0.12 17.16
N LEU A 24 8.47 -1.19 17.28
CA LEU A 24 7.39 -1.66 18.15
C LEU A 24 7.89 -2.06 19.53
N ALA A 25 7.22 -1.54 20.56
CA ALA A 25 7.50 -1.92 21.94
C ALA A 25 7.16 -3.40 22.20
N ALA A 26 8.14 -4.14 22.72
CA ALA A 26 7.98 -5.55 23.07
C ALA A 26 6.80 -5.75 24.06
N GLY A 27 6.00 -6.79 23.81
CA GLY A 27 4.91 -7.21 24.71
C GLY A 27 3.61 -6.41 24.60
N ARG A 28 3.54 -5.34 23.80
CA ARG A 28 2.31 -4.54 23.61
C ARG A 28 1.53 -4.87 22.33
N ILE A 29 2.17 -5.57 21.39
CA ILE A 29 1.59 -5.95 20.11
C ILE A 29 1.14 -7.40 20.17
N GLY A 30 -0.16 -7.63 20.06
CA GLY A 30 -0.76 -8.97 20.02
C GLY A 30 -1.24 -9.39 18.64
N ALA A 31 -1.30 -8.45 17.69
CA ALA A 31 -1.70 -8.72 16.31
C ALA A 31 -0.98 -7.83 15.30
N SER A 32 -0.78 -8.38 14.12
CA SER A 32 -0.34 -7.65 12.92
C SER A 32 -1.22 -8.09 11.76
N ALA A 33 -1.86 -7.14 11.10
CA ALA A 33 -2.55 -7.38 9.83
C ALA A 33 -1.71 -6.73 8.73
N VAL A 34 -1.40 -7.49 7.69
CA VAL A 34 -0.52 -7.07 6.61
C VAL A 34 -1.22 -7.34 5.29
N PHE A 35 -1.33 -6.32 4.46
CA PHE A 35 -1.75 -6.40 3.08
C PHE A 35 -0.55 -6.10 2.19
N VAL A 36 -0.34 -6.98 1.21
CA VAL A 36 0.64 -6.80 0.14
C VAL A 36 -0.11 -6.86 -1.19
N GLY A 37 -0.01 -5.80 -1.98
CA GLY A 37 -0.57 -5.76 -3.33
C GLY A 37 0.53 -5.94 -4.36
N THR A 38 0.35 -6.91 -5.26
CA THR A 38 1.26 -7.22 -6.36
C THR A 38 0.65 -6.88 -7.71
N MET A 39 1.49 -6.65 -8.71
CA MET A 39 1.02 -6.51 -10.08
C MET A 39 0.55 -7.87 -10.61
N ARG A 40 -0.64 -7.89 -11.20
CA ARG A 40 -1.12 -9.04 -11.99
C ARG A 40 -0.76 -8.84 -13.45
N ASP A 41 -0.58 -9.93 -14.17
CA ASP A 41 -0.38 -9.97 -15.62
C ASP A 41 -1.68 -9.78 -16.42
N PHE A 42 -2.80 -9.47 -15.77
CA PHE A 42 -4.07 -9.17 -16.44
C PHE A 42 -4.81 -8.00 -15.77
N ASN A 43 -5.49 -7.19 -16.58
CA ASN A 43 -6.44 -6.18 -16.11
C ASN A 43 -7.53 -5.90 -17.16
N GLU A 44 -8.78 -5.73 -16.70
CA GLU A 44 -9.96 -5.49 -17.54
C GLU A 44 -10.17 -6.48 -18.72
N GLY A 45 -9.65 -7.71 -18.58
CA GLY A 45 -9.77 -8.76 -19.60
C GLY A 45 -8.60 -8.82 -20.60
N ASP A 46 -7.60 -7.96 -20.46
CA ASP A 46 -6.40 -7.92 -21.31
C ASP A 46 -5.14 -8.39 -20.54
N ASP A 47 -4.20 -8.99 -21.27
CA ASP A 47 -2.86 -9.29 -20.77
C ASP A 47 -2.03 -8.00 -20.65
N VAL A 48 -1.52 -7.72 -19.44
CA VAL A 48 -0.72 -6.53 -19.12
C VAL A 48 0.75 -6.93 -18.94
N LYS A 49 1.64 -6.34 -19.75
CA LYS A 49 3.07 -6.65 -19.72
C LYS A 49 3.83 -5.84 -18.67
N SER A 50 3.41 -4.61 -18.44
CA SER A 50 3.99 -3.70 -17.47
C SER A 50 3.00 -2.58 -17.17
N MET A 51 3.19 -1.93 -16.03
CA MET A 51 2.47 -0.72 -15.65
C MET A 51 3.48 0.34 -15.23
N VAL A 52 3.30 1.58 -15.67
CA VAL A 52 3.95 2.74 -15.09
C VAL A 52 2.97 3.37 -14.11
N LEU A 53 3.42 3.54 -12.88
CA LEU A 53 2.65 4.14 -11.81
C LEU A 53 3.26 5.48 -11.41
N GLU A 54 2.49 6.55 -11.51
CA GLU A 54 2.89 7.90 -11.15
C GLU A 54 2.10 8.42 -9.96
N HIS A 55 2.64 9.42 -9.27
CA HIS A 55 1.99 10.08 -8.14
C HIS A 55 2.20 11.60 -8.20
N TYR A 56 1.50 12.34 -7.33
CA TYR A 56 1.69 13.78 -7.17
C TYR A 56 2.64 13.99 -6.00
N PRO A 57 3.91 14.37 -6.25
CA PRO A 57 4.88 14.52 -5.17
C PRO A 57 4.44 15.55 -4.13
N GLY A 58 4.53 15.17 -2.86
CA GLY A 58 4.07 15.95 -1.72
C GLY A 58 2.61 15.68 -1.36
N MET A 59 1.69 15.74 -2.33
CA MET A 59 0.26 15.56 -2.06
C MET A 59 -0.09 14.10 -1.75
N THR A 60 0.47 13.14 -2.51
CA THR A 60 0.21 11.72 -2.26
C THR A 60 0.74 11.32 -0.89
N GLU A 61 1.95 11.73 -0.53
CA GLU A 61 2.58 11.47 0.76
C GLU A 61 1.73 12.03 1.91
N GLN A 62 1.32 13.31 1.82
CA GLN A 62 0.44 13.95 2.81
C GLN A 62 -0.89 13.20 2.98
N HIS A 63 -1.46 12.74 1.87
CA HIS A 63 -2.71 11.98 1.88
C HIS A 63 -2.55 10.62 2.57
N LEU A 64 -1.48 9.89 2.25
CA LEU A 64 -1.15 8.60 2.86
C LEU A 64 -0.85 8.76 4.37
N GLU A 65 -0.15 9.83 4.77
CA GLU A 65 0.09 10.18 6.17
C GLU A 65 -1.21 10.47 6.91
N ALA A 66 -2.10 11.30 6.33
CA ALA A 66 -3.37 11.67 6.93
C ALA A 66 -4.25 10.43 7.16
N MET A 67 -4.46 9.58 6.13
CA MET A 67 -5.27 8.37 6.28
C MET A 67 -4.68 7.39 7.30
N THR A 68 -3.35 7.30 7.39
CA THR A 68 -2.67 6.42 8.34
C THR A 68 -2.85 6.94 9.76
N HIS A 69 -2.72 8.25 9.96
CA HIS A 69 -2.95 8.90 11.24
C HIS A 69 -4.39 8.71 11.72
N ASP A 70 -5.36 8.91 10.82
CA ASP A 70 -6.78 8.71 11.12
C ASP A 70 -7.08 7.27 11.52
N ALA A 71 -6.53 6.28 10.79
CA ALA A 71 -6.69 4.86 11.13
C ALA A 71 -6.07 4.51 12.48
N ILE A 72 -4.88 5.04 12.80
CA ILE A 72 -4.23 4.85 14.09
C ILE A 72 -5.10 5.40 15.23
N SER A 73 -5.58 6.63 15.08
CA SER A 73 -6.42 7.30 16.08
C SER A 73 -7.75 6.57 16.28
N LYS A 74 -8.46 6.28 15.19
CA LYS A 74 -9.80 5.66 15.18
C LYS A 74 -9.79 4.24 15.77
N HIS A 75 -8.79 3.44 15.42
CA HIS A 75 -8.72 2.02 15.83
C HIS A 75 -7.76 1.76 16.99
N GLN A 76 -7.19 2.82 17.58
CA GLN A 76 -6.22 2.73 18.68
C GLN A 76 -5.05 1.80 18.35
N LEU A 77 -4.54 1.92 17.12
CA LEU A 77 -3.39 1.13 16.71
C LEU A 77 -2.17 1.52 17.53
N SER A 78 -1.29 0.55 17.76
CA SER A 78 0.01 0.84 18.36
C SER A 78 0.93 1.51 17.33
N ASP A 79 0.88 1.03 16.08
CA ASP A 79 1.55 1.69 14.96
C ASP A 79 1.02 1.18 13.61
N ALA A 80 1.44 1.80 12.51
CA ALA A 80 1.18 1.39 11.14
C ALA A 80 2.37 1.68 10.21
N LEU A 81 2.46 0.88 9.15
CA LEU A 81 3.45 0.99 8.08
C LEU A 81 2.75 1.01 6.72
N VAL A 82 3.03 2.03 5.92
CA VAL A 82 2.57 2.12 4.52
C VAL A 82 3.77 2.37 3.62
N ILE A 83 3.99 1.50 2.64
CA ILE A 83 5.00 1.70 1.59
C ILE A 83 4.31 1.51 0.25
N HIS A 84 4.48 2.46 -0.66
CA HIS A 84 3.96 2.36 -2.02
C HIS A 84 5.09 2.53 -3.04
N ARG A 85 5.17 1.64 -4.02
CA ARG A 85 6.10 1.75 -5.13
C ARG A 85 5.50 2.60 -6.24
N VAL A 86 6.32 3.36 -6.95
CA VAL A 86 6.00 4.09 -8.19
C VAL A 86 7.05 3.77 -9.26
N GLY A 87 6.86 4.27 -10.48
CA GLY A 87 7.70 3.97 -11.64
C GLY A 87 7.23 2.73 -12.39
N THR A 88 8.16 2.06 -13.08
CA THR A 88 7.85 0.85 -13.86
C THR A 88 7.69 -0.36 -12.94
N ILE A 89 6.56 -1.03 -13.10
CA ILE A 89 6.15 -2.23 -12.36
C ILE A 89 5.93 -3.37 -13.37
N LEU A 90 6.44 -4.55 -13.04
CA LEU A 90 6.26 -5.77 -13.83
C LEU A 90 5.35 -6.77 -13.10
N PRO A 91 4.74 -7.74 -13.81
CA PRO A 91 3.95 -8.78 -13.19
C PRO A 91 4.69 -9.47 -12.03
N ALA A 92 3.95 -9.76 -10.97
CA ALA A 92 4.43 -10.27 -9.68
C ALA A 92 5.29 -9.31 -8.83
N ASP A 93 5.61 -8.11 -9.31
CA ASP A 93 6.26 -7.11 -8.47
C ASP A 93 5.35 -6.67 -7.32
N ASP A 94 5.93 -6.51 -6.13
CA ASP A 94 5.29 -5.86 -5.00
C ASP A 94 5.13 -4.36 -5.26
N ILE A 95 3.89 -3.87 -5.12
CA ILE A 95 3.50 -2.49 -5.36
C ILE A 95 3.26 -1.78 -4.05
N VAL A 96 2.51 -2.40 -3.13
CA VAL A 96 2.04 -1.72 -1.93
C VAL A 96 2.10 -2.65 -0.73
N LEU A 97 2.57 -2.11 0.38
CA LEU A 97 2.53 -2.71 1.70
C LEU A 97 1.71 -1.81 2.61
N VAL A 98 0.69 -2.38 3.25
CA VAL A 98 -0.04 -1.74 4.35
C VAL A 98 -0.01 -2.70 5.54
N ALA A 99 0.50 -2.27 6.68
CA ALA A 99 0.50 -3.06 7.89
C ALA A 99 -0.04 -2.26 9.07
N ALA A 100 -0.94 -2.88 9.84
CA ALA A 100 -1.51 -2.35 11.07
C ALA A 100 -1.10 -3.22 12.26
N PHE A 101 -0.60 -2.60 13.31
CA PHE A 101 -0.12 -3.27 14.53
C PHE A 101 -0.98 -2.86 15.72
N SER A 102 -1.51 -3.82 16.46
CA SER A 102 -2.39 -3.56 17.61
C SER A 102 -2.25 -4.63 18.68
N ALA A 103 -2.85 -4.37 19.85
CA ALA A 103 -2.96 -5.35 20.92
C ALA A 103 -3.86 -6.54 20.55
N HIS A 104 -4.87 -6.31 19.71
CA HIS A 104 -5.91 -7.30 19.40
C HIS A 104 -6.21 -7.38 17.91
N ARG A 105 -6.50 -8.58 17.42
CA ARG A 105 -6.65 -8.89 15.99
C ARG A 105 -7.73 -8.08 15.27
N LYS A 106 -8.80 -7.70 15.98
CA LYS A 106 -9.97 -7.05 15.36
C LYS A 106 -9.56 -5.69 14.80
N GLU A 107 -8.86 -4.91 15.59
CA GLU A 107 -8.42 -3.54 15.30
C GLU A 107 -7.39 -3.56 14.17
N ALA A 108 -6.42 -4.48 14.21
CA ALA A 108 -5.45 -4.64 13.13
C ALA A 108 -6.13 -4.96 11.80
N LEU A 109 -7.04 -5.95 11.77
CA LEU A 109 -7.70 -6.37 10.54
C LEU A 109 -8.59 -5.28 9.95
N ILE A 110 -9.39 -4.61 10.78
CA ILE A 110 -10.29 -3.54 10.32
C ILE A 110 -9.48 -2.35 9.80
N ALA A 111 -8.46 -1.91 10.55
CA ALA A 111 -7.67 -0.75 10.15
C ALA A 111 -6.83 -1.01 8.90
N CYS A 112 -6.22 -2.20 8.77
CA CYS A 112 -5.47 -2.57 7.57
C CYS A 112 -6.36 -2.54 6.32
N ARG A 113 -7.59 -3.08 6.41
CA ARG A 113 -8.56 -3.00 5.32
C ARG A 113 -8.95 -1.55 5.04
N GLU A 114 -9.33 -0.79 6.07
CA GLU A 114 -9.77 0.60 5.91
C GLU A 114 -8.71 1.48 5.25
N MET A 115 -7.44 1.38 5.68
CA MET A 115 -6.33 2.10 5.04
C MET A 115 -6.18 1.73 3.56
N MET A 116 -6.32 0.45 3.20
CA MET A 116 -6.21 0.01 1.81
C MET A 116 -7.37 0.54 0.95
N GLU A 117 -8.61 0.51 1.47
CA GLU A 117 -9.77 1.06 0.77
C GLU A 117 -9.63 2.58 0.56
N THR A 118 -9.22 3.31 1.61
CA THR A 118 -8.99 4.76 1.50
C THR A 118 -7.88 5.05 0.50
N LEU A 119 -6.76 4.33 0.54
CA LEU A 119 -5.66 4.46 -0.42
C LEU A 119 -6.19 4.31 -1.85
N LYS A 120 -6.91 3.22 -2.16
CA LYS A 120 -7.47 3.00 -3.50
C LYS A 120 -8.48 4.07 -3.92
N SER A 121 -9.29 4.54 -2.99
CA SER A 121 -10.36 5.47 -3.30
C SER A 121 -9.88 6.91 -3.50
N THR A 122 -8.81 7.32 -2.80
CA THR A 122 -8.52 8.75 -2.62
C THR A 122 -7.07 9.14 -2.86
N ALA A 123 -6.12 8.20 -2.85
CA ALA A 123 -4.73 8.56 -3.09
C ALA A 123 -4.51 8.93 -4.57
N PRO A 124 -3.85 10.06 -4.87
CA PRO A 124 -3.59 10.51 -6.23
C PRO A 124 -2.45 9.71 -6.86
N PHE A 125 -2.80 8.54 -7.39
CA PHE A 125 -1.96 7.70 -8.23
C PHE A 125 -2.55 7.57 -9.63
N TRP A 126 -1.70 7.57 -10.65
CA TRP A 126 -2.09 7.37 -12.04
C TRP A 126 -1.36 6.16 -12.62
N LYS A 127 -2.12 5.33 -13.34
CA LYS A 127 -1.62 4.08 -13.91
C LYS A 127 -1.64 4.18 -15.43
N LYS A 128 -0.51 3.85 -16.04
CA LYS A 128 -0.37 3.66 -17.48
C LYS A 128 0.02 2.22 -17.75
N GLU A 129 -0.82 1.47 -18.44
CA GLU A 129 -0.60 0.07 -18.75
C GLU A 129 -0.02 -0.10 -20.15
N SER A 130 0.93 -1.02 -20.29
CA SER A 130 1.47 -1.46 -21.58
C SER A 130 0.86 -2.82 -21.94
N LEU A 131 0.08 -2.83 -23.02
CA LEU A 131 -0.61 -3.99 -23.59
C LEU A 131 0.11 -4.46 -24.86
N ALA A 132 -0.30 -5.61 -25.41
CA ALA A 132 0.19 -6.06 -26.71
C ALA A 132 -0.21 -5.13 -27.87
N SER A 133 -1.33 -4.41 -27.72
CA SER A 133 -1.92 -3.52 -28.73
C SER A 133 -1.49 -2.04 -28.61
N GLY A 134 -0.74 -1.67 -27.57
CA GLY A 134 -0.34 -0.29 -27.31
C GLY A 134 -0.32 0.06 -25.82
N GLU A 135 -0.47 1.35 -25.50
CA GLU A 135 -0.50 1.85 -24.13
C GLU A 135 -1.85 2.49 -23.81
N ARG A 136 -2.34 2.34 -22.57
CA ARG A 136 -3.54 3.03 -22.08
C ARG A 136 -3.34 3.64 -20.70
N TRP A 137 -3.97 4.78 -20.45
CA TRP A 137 -4.13 5.32 -19.10
C TRP A 137 -5.37 4.70 -18.46
N VAL A 138 -5.25 4.25 -17.21
CA VAL A 138 -6.39 3.72 -16.46
C VAL A 138 -7.15 4.90 -15.86
N GLU A 139 -8.37 5.16 -16.34
CA GLU A 139 -9.15 6.34 -15.97
C GLU A 139 -9.75 6.27 -14.56
N LYS A 140 -9.88 5.08 -13.96
CA LYS A 140 -10.50 4.87 -12.65
C LYS A 140 -9.73 3.88 -11.80
N ASN A 141 -9.59 4.20 -10.51
CA ASN A 141 -9.13 3.23 -9.53
C ASN A 141 -10.16 2.10 -9.41
N THR A 142 -9.68 0.86 -9.41
CA THR A 142 -10.52 -0.33 -9.24
C THR A 142 -11.18 -0.25 -7.86
N ALA A 143 -12.50 -0.35 -7.81
CA ALA A 143 -13.23 -0.46 -6.55
C ALA A 143 -12.74 -1.70 -5.77
N GLY A 144 -12.57 -1.55 -4.46
CA GLY A 144 -12.24 -2.66 -3.54
C GLY A 144 -13.43 -3.57 -3.27
#